data_AF-W9JNV3-F1
#
_entry.id   AF-W9JNV3-F1
#
_cell.length_a   1.000
_cell.length_b   1.000
_cell.length_c   1.000
_cell.angle_alpha   90.00
_cell.angle_beta   90.00
_cell.angle_gamma   90.00
#
_symmetry.space_group_name_H-M   'P 1'
#
loop_
_entity.id
_entity.type
_entity.pdbx_description
1 polymer ?
#
loop_
_entity_poly.entity_id
_entity_poly.type
_entity_poly.pdbx_seq_one_letter_code
_entity_poly.pdbx_strand_id
1 'polypeptide(L)'
;MRADVSAATSGSQNISYEVDWPLIRQRIDRRVQPSREYSLHHAGFVAVTDNLDSWGWASPQLEPLEFSLVVQAGEEDFACFVKGNNEVFLPRNSTSGCVDPALARNLVTEALMMSPGLVERSKSPEEYEVEINGIKFPAVYSNLDKLLLIVDPETYLPYIIRTEEQHPIYGYATKDVYLSNYKEVQGIKFPHTIQTIYNSSSQRLGVVLEDFVIDKVNATAEFPKDFFDPGSDGQNRIMQKRTPGVPSGLVTDYSTSLLGSPVKNVSVDALKSIRPVDLPQLYWLIIDDSHDLGFKQLIIEFENEVIVCDAPPFWSEAVMEWIKKTIGKKVTYVAPTHHHRDHSGGVADYVHAGAKLIIPEMAVDYWSSVPGAQFITFNQTHPYVHRDNKIQAWFNWADQAPHAADWTYVMVTEQCPNKDSPIFVFEADTWEAGLGVDLGNQQQMRQWLDQTLDDGLPRSATVMPTHGKITPLEQLINITAYPYPDFDISRWRKGAALCNESSVKKNKDD
;
A
#
# COMPACT_ATOMS: atom_id res chain seq x y z
N MET A 1 -3.37 -8.39 12.97
CA MET A 1 -2.44 -7.89 11.94
C MET A 1 -1.98 -6.49 12.33
N ARG A 2 -0.74 -6.11 12.06
CA ARG A 2 -0.27 -4.71 12.17
C ARG A 2 -0.17 -4.16 10.75
N ALA A 3 -0.37 -2.85 10.58
CA ALA A 3 -0.01 -2.22 9.31
C ALA A 3 1.50 -2.37 9.06
N ASP A 4 1.87 -2.37 7.79
CA ASP A 4 3.25 -2.48 7.30
C ASP A 4 4.24 -1.66 8.14
N VAL A 5 5.32 -2.33 8.53
CA VAL A 5 6.35 -1.78 9.41
C VAL A 5 7.47 -1.17 8.58
N SER A 6 7.59 0.16 8.71
CA SER A 6 8.64 1.05 8.18
C SER A 6 9.18 0.72 6.79
N ALA A 7 8.91 1.58 5.80
CA ALA A 7 9.40 1.39 4.43
C ALA A 7 10.94 1.47 4.27
N ALA A 8 11.65 1.86 5.33
CA ALA A 8 13.10 2.00 5.33
C ALA A 8 13.73 1.45 6.61
N THR A 9 14.84 0.72 6.48
CA THR A 9 15.56 0.16 7.64
C THR A 9 16.66 1.07 8.16
N SER A 10 17.20 1.93 7.30
CA SER A 10 18.25 2.88 7.65
C SER A 10 18.35 3.99 6.61
N GLY A 11 19.12 5.03 6.91
CA GLY A 11 19.32 6.13 6.00
C GLY A 11 20.12 7.26 6.61
N SER A 12 20.24 8.33 5.85
CA SER A 12 20.82 9.59 6.29
C SER A 12 20.09 10.75 5.61
N GLN A 13 19.98 11.88 6.28
CA GLN A 13 19.43 13.08 5.68
C GLN A 13 20.14 14.33 6.15
N ASN A 14 20.25 15.29 5.23
CA ASN A 14 20.58 16.67 5.54
C ASN A 14 19.37 17.52 5.22
N ILE A 15 18.90 18.28 6.23
CA ILE A 15 17.78 19.19 6.08
C ILE A 15 18.30 20.62 6.24
N SER A 16 18.14 21.41 5.19
CA SER A 16 18.48 22.83 5.16
C SER A 16 17.21 23.64 5.15
N TYR A 17 17.21 24.77 5.88
CA TYR A 17 16.08 25.67 5.97
C TYR A 17 16.50 27.08 5.61
N GLU A 18 15.59 27.78 4.93
CA GLU A 18 15.54 29.23 4.89
C GLU A 18 14.16 29.65 5.39
N VAL A 19 14.15 30.40 6.48
CA VAL A 19 12.94 30.86 7.14
C VAL A 19 12.87 32.37 6.93
N ASP A 20 11.99 32.81 6.03
CA ASP A 20 11.69 34.22 5.80
C ASP A 20 10.20 34.41 6.02
N TRP A 21 9.79 34.99 7.15
CA TRP A 21 8.39 34.99 7.56
C TRP A 21 7.47 35.61 6.49
N PRO A 22 6.35 34.97 6.09
CA PRO A 22 5.78 33.70 6.59
C PRO A 22 6.21 32.44 5.80
N LEU A 23 7.14 32.58 4.85
CA LEU A 23 7.65 31.54 3.97
C LEU A 23 8.64 30.60 4.70
N ILE A 24 8.54 29.31 4.38
CA ILE A 24 9.61 28.35 4.66
C ILE A 24 10.04 27.74 3.34
N ARG A 25 11.34 27.79 3.06
CA ARG A 25 11.97 26.98 2.03
C ARG A 25 12.84 25.93 2.71
N GLN A 26 12.68 24.68 2.29
CA GLN A 26 13.41 23.54 2.82
C GLN A 26 14.03 22.77 1.67
N ARG A 27 15.24 22.28 1.87
CA ARG A 27 15.84 21.26 1.02
C ARG A 27 16.21 20.06 1.85
N ILE A 28 15.78 18.88 1.40
CA ILE A 28 16.05 17.59 2.01
C ILE A 28 16.89 16.80 1.03
N ASP A 29 18.16 16.57 1.38
CA ASP A 29 19.02 15.62 0.67
C ASP A 29 19.00 14.32 1.49
N ARG A 30 18.39 13.26 0.94
CA ARG A 30 18.12 12.02 1.67
C ARG A 30 18.68 10.82 0.94
N ARG A 31 19.24 9.89 1.72
CA ARG A 31 19.56 8.53 1.32
C ARG A 31 18.75 7.57 2.17
N VAL A 32 17.94 6.73 1.53
CA VAL A 32 17.04 5.78 2.19
C VAL A 32 17.43 4.38 1.78
N GLN A 33 17.56 3.48 2.74
CA GLN A 33 17.67 2.04 2.51
C GLN A 33 16.29 1.43 2.67
N PRO A 34 15.60 1.02 1.59
CA PRO A 34 14.31 0.34 1.68
C PRO A 34 14.39 -0.85 2.62
N SER A 35 13.31 -1.09 3.37
CA SER A 35 13.24 -2.19 4.30
C SER A 35 13.04 -3.53 3.60
N ARG A 36 13.59 -4.56 4.24
CA ARG A 36 13.02 -5.91 4.20
C ARG A 36 12.11 -5.95 5.40
N GLU A 37 10.81 -6.20 5.23
CA GLU A 37 9.90 -6.25 6.37
C GLU A 37 10.32 -7.42 7.29
N TYR A 38 10.19 -7.15 8.59
CA TYR A 38 10.39 -8.11 9.66
C TYR A 38 9.04 -8.32 10.33
N SER A 39 8.37 -9.44 10.06
CA SER A 39 7.23 -9.84 10.87
C SER A 39 7.66 -10.93 11.86
N LEU A 40 7.62 -10.60 13.15
CA LEU A 40 7.82 -11.57 14.23
C LEU A 40 6.48 -12.23 14.56
N HIS A 41 6.21 -13.42 14.01
CA HIS A 41 5.10 -14.25 14.46
C HIS A 41 5.51 -15.05 15.71
N HIS A 42 4.84 -14.81 16.84
CA HIS A 42 4.95 -15.65 18.04
C HIS A 42 3.96 -16.83 17.94
N ALA A 43 4.33 -17.88 17.22
CA ALA A 43 3.67 -19.17 17.32
C ALA A 43 4.47 -20.05 18.29
N GLY A 44 4.09 -20.06 19.58
CA GLY A 44 4.56 -21.04 20.58
C GLY A 44 6.07 -21.34 20.60
N PHE A 45 6.82 -20.62 21.44
CA PHE A 45 8.23 -20.92 21.81
C PHE A 45 9.30 -20.93 20.70
N VAL A 46 8.94 -20.70 19.44
CA VAL A 46 9.91 -20.50 18.34
C VAL A 46 9.59 -19.18 17.66
N ALA A 47 10.54 -18.23 17.71
CA ALA A 47 10.49 -17.06 16.84
C ALA A 47 10.79 -17.55 15.42
N VAL A 48 9.77 -17.60 14.56
CA VAL A 48 9.98 -17.71 13.13
C VAL A 48 10.18 -16.29 12.61
N THR A 49 11.36 -16.04 12.04
CA THR A 49 11.68 -14.78 11.36
C THR A 49 11.14 -14.88 9.95
N ASP A 50 9.95 -14.33 9.70
CA ASP A 50 9.43 -14.18 8.35
C ASP A 50 9.99 -12.85 7.81
N ASN A 51 11.00 -12.96 6.95
CA ASN A 51 11.43 -11.88 6.05
C ASN A 51 10.31 -11.72 5.01
N LEU A 52 9.28 -10.96 5.32
CA LEU A 52 8.34 -10.51 4.31
C LEU A 52 9.06 -9.34 3.63
N ASP A 53 9.43 -9.41 2.36
CA ASP A 53 10.08 -8.27 1.70
C ASP A 53 8.98 -7.33 1.20
N SER A 54 8.61 -6.32 2.00
CA SER A 54 7.50 -5.38 1.68
C SER A 54 7.63 -4.74 0.29
N TRP A 55 8.86 -4.52 -0.19
CA TRP A 55 9.15 -3.96 -1.51
C TRP A 55 9.91 -4.90 -2.44
N GLY A 56 10.09 -6.18 -2.06
CA GLY A 56 10.84 -7.14 -2.85
C GLY A 56 10.23 -7.41 -4.23
N TRP A 57 8.91 -7.24 -4.35
CA TRP A 57 8.16 -7.33 -5.60
C TRP A 57 8.50 -6.20 -6.59
N ALA A 58 8.67 -4.97 -6.11
CA ALA A 58 8.97 -3.80 -6.94
C ALA A 58 10.48 -3.60 -7.16
N SER A 59 11.29 -3.90 -6.14
CA SER A 59 12.74 -3.71 -6.16
C SER A 59 13.44 -4.85 -5.38
N PRO A 60 13.66 -6.02 -5.99
CA PRO A 60 14.19 -7.20 -5.28
C PRO A 60 15.55 -6.99 -4.61
N GLN A 61 16.39 -6.15 -5.22
CA GLN A 61 17.72 -5.85 -4.68
C GLN A 61 17.65 -4.85 -3.53
N LEU A 62 16.53 -4.11 -3.40
CA LEU A 62 16.30 -3.07 -2.40
C LEU A 62 17.48 -2.12 -2.27
N GLU A 63 18.17 -1.82 -3.37
CA GLU A 63 19.32 -0.92 -3.33
C GLU A 63 18.87 0.47 -2.80
N PRO A 64 19.76 1.25 -2.18
CA PRO A 64 19.41 2.55 -1.62
C PRO A 64 18.84 3.55 -2.63
N LEU A 65 17.85 4.35 -2.21
CA LEU A 65 17.33 5.49 -2.95
C LEU A 65 18.04 6.77 -2.48
N GLU A 66 18.50 7.60 -3.41
CA GLU A 66 19.14 8.88 -3.13
C GLU A 66 18.43 9.99 -3.89
N PHE A 67 17.93 10.98 -3.15
CA PHE A 67 17.18 12.08 -3.74
C PHE A 67 17.41 13.42 -3.03
N SER A 68 17.13 14.48 -3.77
CA SER A 68 17.08 15.86 -3.29
C SER A 68 15.69 16.41 -3.52
N LEU A 69 15.00 16.79 -2.46
CA LEU A 69 13.65 17.35 -2.46
C LEU A 69 13.72 18.82 -2.04
N VAL A 70 13.10 19.71 -2.81
CA VAL A 70 12.88 21.11 -2.45
C VAL A 70 11.41 21.28 -2.09
N VAL A 71 11.14 21.86 -0.93
CA VAL A 71 9.80 22.10 -0.39
C VAL A 71 9.64 23.57 -0.06
N GLN A 72 8.48 24.15 -0.39
CA GLN A 72 8.12 25.51 0.00
C GLN A 72 6.74 25.52 0.65
N ALA A 73 6.64 26.16 1.81
CA ALA A 73 5.38 26.45 2.49
C ALA A 73 5.10 27.97 2.40
N GLY A 74 3.91 28.37 1.94
CA GLY A 74 3.54 29.79 1.79
C GLY A 74 2.22 30.01 1.05
N GLU A 75 2.12 31.13 0.30
CA GLU A 75 0.97 31.36 -0.58
C GLU A 75 0.89 30.32 -1.70
N GLU A 76 2.05 29.83 -2.14
CA GLU A 76 2.21 28.80 -3.17
C GLU A 76 3.00 27.59 -2.65
N ASP A 77 2.30 26.65 -2.01
CA ASP A 77 2.89 25.39 -1.54
C ASP A 77 3.34 24.51 -2.71
N PHE A 78 4.57 23.99 -2.63
CA PHE A 78 5.06 22.97 -3.58
C PHE A 78 6.11 22.05 -2.95
N ALA A 79 6.29 20.89 -3.58
CA ALA A 79 7.40 19.99 -3.33
C ALA A 79 7.90 19.40 -4.66
N CYS A 80 9.21 19.44 -4.92
CA CYS A 80 9.80 18.96 -6.17
C CYS A 80 11.09 18.19 -5.93
N PHE A 81 11.18 16.99 -6.49
CA PHE A 81 12.42 16.24 -6.57
C PHE A 81 13.32 16.90 -7.62
N VAL A 82 14.39 17.56 -7.17
CA VAL A 82 15.37 18.20 -8.07
C VAL A 82 16.50 17.24 -8.47
N LYS A 83 16.58 16.08 -7.80
CA LYS A 83 17.46 14.96 -8.13
C LYS A 83 16.83 13.67 -7.62
N GLY A 84 16.78 12.63 -8.46
CA GLY A 84 16.29 11.31 -8.06
C GLY A 84 14.80 11.30 -7.73
N ASN A 85 14.34 10.24 -7.06
CA ASN A 85 12.97 10.05 -6.63
C ASN A 85 12.93 9.17 -5.36
N ASN A 86 11.76 9.04 -4.76
CA ASN A 86 11.52 8.18 -3.59
C ASN A 86 10.51 7.07 -3.87
N GLU A 87 10.40 6.62 -5.12
CA GLU A 87 9.39 5.64 -5.55
C GLU A 87 10.09 4.31 -5.91
N VAL A 88 9.76 3.22 -5.20
CA VAL A 88 10.48 1.93 -5.34
C VAL A 88 10.37 1.30 -6.73
N PHE A 89 9.32 1.63 -7.49
CA PHE A 89 9.08 1.11 -8.84
C PHE A 89 9.65 2.00 -9.95
N LEU A 90 10.15 3.20 -9.64
CA LEU A 90 10.75 4.09 -10.64
C LEU A 90 12.25 3.82 -10.81
N PRO A 91 12.81 4.07 -12.01
CA PRO A 91 14.25 4.01 -12.20
C PRO A 91 14.97 4.99 -11.26
N ARG A 92 16.00 4.52 -10.56
CA ARG A 92 16.77 5.30 -9.56
C ARG A 92 17.42 6.57 -10.12
N ASN A 93 17.79 6.52 -11.41
CA ASN A 93 18.42 7.64 -12.11
C ASN A 93 17.40 8.64 -12.68
N SER A 94 16.10 8.38 -12.53
CA SER A 94 15.06 9.29 -12.94
C SER A 94 14.77 10.32 -11.84
N THR A 95 14.52 11.56 -12.26
CA THR A 95 14.10 12.63 -11.37
C THR A 95 12.60 12.86 -11.56
N SER A 96 11.79 12.65 -10.50
CA SER A 96 10.32 12.74 -10.59
C SER A 96 9.81 14.17 -10.82
N GLY A 97 10.58 15.19 -10.47
CA GLY A 97 10.18 16.59 -10.57
C GLY A 97 9.13 16.97 -9.52
N CYS A 98 8.29 17.95 -9.83
CA CYS A 98 7.23 18.41 -8.93
C CYS A 98 6.07 17.42 -8.78
N VAL A 99 5.66 17.20 -7.54
CA VAL A 99 4.57 16.27 -7.21
C VAL A 99 3.19 16.95 -7.31
N ASP A 100 2.12 16.14 -7.32
CA ASP A 100 0.75 16.66 -7.31
C ASP A 100 0.40 17.39 -5.99
N PRO A 101 -0.67 18.20 -5.96
CA PRO A 101 -1.02 19.02 -4.79
C PRO A 101 -1.27 18.24 -3.50
N ALA A 102 -1.77 16.99 -3.58
CA ALA A 102 -2.06 16.21 -2.38
C ALA A 102 -0.76 15.77 -1.70
N LEU A 103 0.19 15.22 -2.47
CA LEU A 103 1.50 14.84 -1.97
C LEU A 103 2.33 16.08 -1.57
N ALA A 104 2.28 17.16 -2.35
CA ALA A 104 2.97 18.40 -2.03
C ALA A 104 2.56 18.92 -0.65
N ARG A 105 1.25 18.91 -0.35
CA ARG A 105 0.74 19.31 0.96
C ARG A 105 1.22 18.40 2.09
N ASN A 106 1.26 17.09 1.88
CA ASN A 106 1.78 16.17 2.90
C ASN A 106 3.25 16.48 3.22
N LEU A 107 4.09 16.63 2.18
CA LEU A 107 5.52 16.94 2.33
C LEU A 107 5.76 18.33 2.94
N VAL A 108 4.96 19.32 2.56
CA VAL A 108 4.97 20.66 3.20
C VAL A 108 4.61 20.56 4.68
N THR A 109 3.61 19.76 5.03
CA THR A 109 3.21 19.54 6.42
C THR A 109 4.37 18.92 7.21
N GLU A 110 5.05 17.90 6.67
CA GLU A 110 6.24 17.31 7.29
C GLU A 110 7.39 18.31 7.45
N ALA A 111 7.62 19.15 6.44
CA ALA A 111 8.61 20.22 6.49
C ALA A 111 8.32 21.23 7.61
N LEU A 112 7.05 21.61 7.77
CA LEU A 112 6.59 22.51 8.83
C LEU A 112 6.73 21.89 10.22
N MET A 113 6.39 20.61 10.37
CA MET A 113 6.55 19.89 11.64
C MET A 113 8.02 19.83 12.10
N MET A 114 8.99 19.82 11.18
CA MET A 114 10.41 19.84 11.53
C MET A 114 11.02 21.25 11.54
N SER A 115 10.23 22.30 11.32
CA SER A 115 10.77 23.65 11.14
C SER A 115 11.33 24.24 12.44
N PRO A 116 12.55 24.81 12.42
CA PRO A 116 13.10 25.53 13.57
C PRO A 116 12.31 26.80 13.92
N GLY A 117 11.47 27.30 13.00
CA GLY A 117 10.60 28.47 13.22
C GLY A 117 9.21 28.12 13.77
N LEU A 118 8.90 26.85 14.03
CA LEU A 118 7.53 26.41 14.36
C LEU A 118 6.93 27.11 15.58
N VAL A 119 7.71 27.28 16.65
CA VAL A 119 7.22 27.92 17.89
C VAL A 119 6.81 29.37 17.64
N GLU A 120 7.59 30.10 16.84
CA GLU A 120 7.28 31.49 16.46
C GLU A 120 5.99 31.55 15.64
N ARG A 121 5.76 30.56 14.76
CA ARG A 121 4.55 30.43 13.93
C ARG A 121 3.31 30.00 14.72
N SER A 122 3.51 29.32 15.85
CA SER A 122 2.45 28.75 16.68
C SER A 122 1.96 29.71 17.78
N LYS A 123 2.29 31.01 17.69
CA LYS A 123 1.79 32.03 18.62
C LYS A 123 0.28 32.25 18.42
N SER A 124 -0.51 31.41 19.07
CA SER A 124 -1.96 31.50 19.14
C SER A 124 -2.40 31.79 20.59
N PRO A 125 -3.46 32.58 20.82
CA PRO A 125 -4.03 32.78 22.15
C PRO A 125 -4.85 31.57 22.63
N GLU A 126 -5.08 30.56 21.79
CA GLU A 126 -5.88 29.39 22.13
C GLU A 126 -5.02 28.28 22.75
N GLU A 127 -5.23 28.04 24.04
CA GLU A 127 -4.64 26.96 24.80
C GLU A 127 -5.55 25.73 24.79
N TYR A 128 -4.95 24.56 24.58
CA TYR A 128 -5.61 23.27 24.57
C TYR A 128 -4.98 22.37 25.63
N GLU A 129 -5.74 21.39 26.09
CA GLU A 129 -5.22 20.29 26.90
C GLU A 129 -5.40 19.00 26.12
N VAL A 130 -4.32 18.24 25.97
CA VAL A 130 -4.33 16.95 25.27
C VAL A 130 -3.99 15.86 26.28
N GLU A 131 -4.82 14.83 26.34
CA GLU A 131 -4.53 13.64 27.14
C GLU A 131 -3.83 12.59 26.28
N ILE A 132 -2.66 12.12 26.73
CA ILE A 132 -1.87 11.07 26.10
C ILE A 132 -1.56 10.04 27.17
N ASN A 133 -2.05 8.81 27.00
CA ASN A 133 -1.87 7.72 27.97
C ASN A 133 -2.29 8.09 29.42
N GLY A 134 -3.35 8.88 29.58
CA GLY A 134 -3.84 9.35 30.88
C GLY A 134 -3.04 10.51 31.49
N ILE A 135 -2.05 11.05 30.77
CA ILE A 135 -1.27 12.22 31.18
C ILE A 135 -1.74 13.43 30.37
N LYS A 136 -2.01 14.54 31.06
CA LYS A 136 -2.44 15.80 30.46
C LYS A 136 -1.25 16.66 30.09
N PHE A 137 -1.22 17.13 28.85
CA PHE A 137 -0.20 18.04 28.34
C PHE A 137 -0.84 19.35 27.86
N PRO A 138 -0.22 20.50 28.15
CA PRO A 138 -0.59 21.76 27.52
C PRO A 138 -0.25 21.70 26.03
N ALA A 139 -1.10 22.29 25.20
CA ALA A 139 -0.90 22.38 23.77
C ALA A 139 -1.38 23.71 23.20
N VAL A 140 -0.80 24.11 22.07
CA VAL A 140 -1.19 25.31 21.33
C VAL A 140 -1.49 24.91 19.89
N TYR A 141 -2.64 25.34 19.38
CA TYR A 141 -3.02 25.07 17.99
C TYR A 141 -2.59 26.21 17.07
N SER A 142 -1.75 25.90 16.08
CA SER A 142 -1.40 26.83 15.01
C SER A 142 -2.53 26.85 13.99
N ASN A 143 -3.32 27.93 13.99
CA ASN A 143 -4.37 28.12 12.99
C ASN A 143 -3.81 28.34 11.57
N LEU A 144 -2.58 28.83 11.46
CA LEU A 144 -1.86 29.04 10.21
C LEU A 144 -1.47 27.70 9.58
N ASP A 145 -0.79 26.85 10.35
CA ASP A 145 -0.20 25.60 9.85
C ASP A 145 -1.12 24.39 10.05
N LYS A 146 -2.23 24.55 10.79
CA LYS A 146 -3.15 23.48 11.22
C LYS A 146 -2.46 22.35 11.99
N LEU A 147 -1.43 22.72 12.77
CA LEU A 147 -0.64 21.83 13.61
C LEU A 147 -0.98 22.04 15.09
N LEU A 148 -0.99 20.96 15.86
CA LEU A 148 -1.10 21.03 17.31
C LEU A 148 0.29 20.83 17.93
N LEU A 149 0.78 21.86 18.61
CA LEU A 149 2.06 21.86 19.32
C LEU A 149 1.82 21.50 20.78
N ILE A 150 2.18 20.28 21.18
CA ILE A 150 2.08 19.78 22.55
C ILE A 150 3.41 20.05 23.25
N VAL A 151 3.36 20.60 24.46
CA VAL A 151 4.52 21.14 25.16
C VAL A 151 4.79 20.31 26.42
N ASP A 152 6.08 20.07 26.69
CA ASP A 152 6.51 19.48 27.95
C ASP A 152 6.31 20.49 29.09
N PRO A 153 5.50 20.17 30.13
CA PRO A 153 5.16 21.12 31.17
C PRO A 153 6.31 21.46 32.13
N GLU A 154 7.40 20.67 32.15
CA GLU A 154 8.56 20.89 33.01
C GLU A 154 9.64 21.72 32.29
N THR A 155 9.89 21.42 31.02
CA THR A 155 10.96 22.06 30.24
C THR A 155 10.47 23.22 29.39
N TYR A 156 9.15 23.33 29.16
CA TYR A 156 8.49 24.29 28.28
C TYR A 156 8.95 24.20 26.82
N LEU A 157 9.52 23.06 26.42
CA LEU A 157 9.95 22.80 25.04
C LEU A 157 8.86 22.04 24.28
N PRO A 158 8.80 22.19 22.94
CA PRO A 158 8.01 21.29 22.10
C PRO A 158 8.28 19.83 22.46
N TYR A 159 7.21 19.06 22.65
CA TYR A 159 7.30 17.63 22.97
C TYR A 159 6.77 16.79 21.82
N ILE A 160 5.56 17.11 21.35
CA ILE A 160 4.93 16.43 20.21
C ILE A 160 4.36 17.48 19.27
N ILE A 161 4.50 17.28 17.98
CA ILE A 161 3.81 18.04 16.95
C ILE A 161 2.86 17.10 16.25
N ARG A 162 1.58 17.43 16.26
CA ARG A 162 0.51 16.53 15.80
C ARG A 162 -0.24 17.12 14.60
N THR A 163 -0.50 16.26 13.62
CA THR A 163 -1.56 16.43 12.64
C THR A 163 -2.68 15.44 12.89
N GLU A 164 -3.91 15.83 12.55
CA GLU A 164 -5.06 14.94 12.52
C GLU A 164 -5.36 14.58 11.06
N GLU A 165 -5.56 13.30 10.79
CA GLU A 165 -5.72 12.76 9.45
C GLU A 165 -6.91 11.81 9.38
N GLN A 166 -7.44 11.63 8.18
CA GLN A 166 -8.47 10.63 7.89
C GLN A 166 -7.90 9.61 6.91
N HIS A 167 -8.09 8.34 7.21
CA HIS A 167 -7.68 7.22 6.38
C HIS A 167 -8.90 6.33 6.06
N PRO A 168 -9.11 5.89 4.79
CA PRO A 168 -10.25 5.05 4.42
C PRO A 168 -10.38 3.75 5.23
N ILE A 169 -9.24 3.12 5.54
CA ILE A 169 -9.16 1.87 6.33
C ILE A 169 -9.01 2.13 7.84
N TYR A 170 -8.10 3.02 8.28
CA TYR A 170 -7.84 3.23 9.71
C TYR A 170 -8.81 4.21 10.37
N GLY A 171 -9.67 4.88 9.61
CA GLY A 171 -10.52 5.96 10.11
C GLY A 171 -9.70 7.17 10.57
N TYR A 172 -10.09 7.76 11.70
CA TYR A 172 -9.35 8.86 12.30
C TYR A 172 -7.96 8.40 12.75
N ALA A 173 -6.94 9.16 12.34
CA ALA A 173 -5.54 8.90 12.62
C ALA A 173 -4.83 10.20 13.02
N THR A 174 -3.66 10.06 13.67
CA THR A 174 -2.77 11.18 13.98
C THR A 174 -1.36 10.88 13.51
N LYS A 175 -0.68 11.85 12.91
CA LYS A 175 0.76 11.81 12.67
C LYS A 175 1.45 12.68 13.71
N ASP A 176 2.21 12.05 14.59
CA ASP A 176 2.87 12.67 15.72
C ASP A 176 4.39 12.67 15.52
N VAL A 177 5.01 13.84 15.52
CA VAL A 177 6.46 13.99 15.57
C VAL A 177 6.87 14.24 17.02
N TYR A 178 7.49 13.25 17.64
CA TYR A 178 8.07 13.31 18.98
C TYR A 178 9.45 13.94 18.92
N LEU A 179 9.68 14.91 19.80
CA LEU A 179 10.92 15.66 19.90
C LEU A 179 11.55 15.44 21.27
N SER A 180 12.81 15.00 21.30
CA SER A 180 13.50 14.76 22.56
C SER A 180 15.02 14.99 22.46
N ASN A 181 15.71 14.79 23.59
CA ASN A 181 17.17 14.95 23.70
C ASN A 181 17.65 16.34 23.26
N TYR A 182 17.00 17.38 23.78
CA TYR A 182 17.33 18.76 23.41
C TYR A 182 18.76 19.14 23.81
N LYS A 183 19.51 19.72 22.87
CA LYS A 183 20.85 20.28 23.13
C LYS A 183 20.91 21.73 22.67
N GLU A 184 21.74 22.50 23.35
CA GLU A 184 21.96 23.91 23.03
C GLU A 184 22.96 24.07 21.89
N VAL A 185 22.59 24.86 20.88
CA VAL A 185 23.43 25.25 19.75
C VAL A 185 23.28 26.75 19.57
N GLN A 186 24.35 27.50 19.81
CA GLN A 186 24.37 28.97 19.76
C GLN A 186 23.24 29.63 20.61
N GLY A 187 22.94 29.08 21.79
CA GLY A 187 21.90 29.61 22.69
C GLY A 187 20.47 29.18 22.39
N ILE A 188 20.24 28.39 21.33
CA ILE A 188 18.92 27.83 20.97
C ILE A 188 18.92 26.33 21.26
N LYS A 189 17.85 25.81 21.86
CA LYS A 189 17.69 24.38 22.11
C LYS A 189 17.06 23.68 20.91
N PHE A 190 17.77 22.72 20.32
CA PHE A 190 17.29 21.88 19.23
C PHE A 190 17.10 20.44 19.68
N PRO A 191 16.01 19.75 19.28
CA PRO A 191 15.86 18.32 19.53
C PRO A 191 16.97 17.57 18.79
N HIS A 192 17.51 16.51 19.39
CA HIS A 192 18.49 15.63 18.73
C HIS A 192 17.96 14.21 18.49
N THR A 193 16.72 13.94 18.90
CA THR A 193 16.03 12.70 18.61
C THR A 193 14.64 13.06 18.09
N ILE A 194 14.31 12.56 16.90
CA ILE A 194 13.03 12.76 16.24
C ILE A 194 12.43 11.39 15.94
N GLN A 195 11.19 11.18 16.34
CA GLN A 195 10.44 9.98 16.02
C GLN A 195 9.06 10.36 15.48
N THR A 196 8.74 9.91 14.27
CA THR A 196 7.43 10.10 13.65
C THR A 196 6.59 8.86 13.87
N ILE A 197 5.46 9.00 14.56
CA ILE A 197 4.54 7.91 14.87
C ILE A 197 3.20 8.18 14.20
N TYR A 198 2.68 7.18 13.49
CA TYR A 198 1.33 7.20 12.95
C TYR A 198 0.42 6.32 13.78
N ASN A 199 -0.62 6.93 14.35
CA ASN A 199 -1.54 6.29 15.28
C ASN A 199 -2.97 6.30 14.75
N SER A 200 -3.72 5.24 15.02
CA SER A 200 -5.18 5.21 14.85
C SER A 200 -5.80 4.42 15.99
N SER A 201 -6.79 5.03 16.65
CA SER A 201 -7.53 4.39 17.74
C SER A 201 -8.43 3.26 17.24
N SER A 202 -9.01 3.40 16.04
CA SER A 202 -9.90 2.39 15.44
C SER A 202 -9.18 1.06 15.20
N GLN A 203 -7.90 1.12 14.82
CA GLN A 203 -7.06 -0.05 14.49
C GLN A 203 -6.13 -0.47 15.63
N ARG A 204 -6.10 0.26 16.75
CA ARG A 204 -5.03 0.17 17.76
C ARG A 204 -3.64 0.23 17.10
N LEU A 205 -3.54 1.08 16.07
CA LEU A 205 -2.33 1.30 15.31
C LEU A 205 -1.43 2.26 16.09
N GLY A 206 -0.14 1.93 16.17
CA GLY A 206 0.91 2.82 16.64
C GLY A 206 2.24 2.40 16.05
N VAL A 207 2.47 2.85 14.81
CA VAL A 207 3.64 2.45 14.00
C VAL A 207 4.61 3.62 13.94
N VAL A 208 5.89 3.31 14.13
CA VAL A 208 6.99 4.24 13.91
C VAL A 208 7.25 4.32 12.41
N LEU A 209 7.00 5.48 11.82
CA LEU A 209 7.27 5.75 10.41
C LEU A 209 8.74 6.13 10.20
N GLU A 210 9.27 7.01 11.06
CA GLU A 210 10.65 7.46 11.03
C GLU A 210 11.22 7.54 12.44
N ASP A 211 12.49 7.19 12.60
CA ASP A 211 13.24 7.34 13.85
C ASP A 211 14.68 7.72 13.52
N PHE A 212 15.12 8.91 13.90
CA PHE A 212 16.47 9.35 13.65
C PHE A 212 17.06 10.24 14.75
N VAL A 213 18.39 10.16 14.83
CA VAL A 213 19.22 10.99 15.71
C VAL A 213 19.88 12.07 14.87
N ILE A 214 19.74 13.33 15.29
CA ILE A 214 20.45 14.45 14.68
C ILE A 214 21.86 14.48 15.25
N ASP A 215 22.86 14.29 14.40
CA ASP A 215 24.28 14.32 14.80
C ASP A 215 24.78 15.77 14.99
N LYS A 216 24.37 16.67 14.08
CA LYS A 216 24.87 18.04 14.04
C LYS A 216 23.81 19.02 13.56
N VAL A 217 23.73 20.16 14.24
CA VAL A 217 22.98 21.34 13.79
C VAL A 217 23.97 22.46 13.50
N ASN A 218 23.90 23.08 12.32
CA ASN A 218 24.70 24.23 11.96
C ASN A 218 23.80 25.45 11.75
N ALA A 219 23.70 26.30 12.76
CA ALA A 219 22.98 27.57 12.63
C ALA A 219 23.76 28.53 11.71
N THR A 220 23.03 29.43 11.04
CA THR A 220 23.58 30.49 10.16
C THR A 220 24.47 30.00 9.02
N ALA A 221 24.16 28.84 8.43
CA ALA A 221 24.83 28.38 7.22
C ALA A 221 24.50 29.29 6.02
N GLU A 222 25.49 29.53 5.15
CA GLU A 222 25.28 30.25 3.89
C GLU A 222 25.04 29.27 2.74
N PHE A 223 24.04 29.55 1.91
CA PHE A 223 23.70 28.75 0.74
C PHE A 223 23.76 29.58 -0.55
N PRO A 224 24.05 28.97 -1.71
CA PRO A 224 23.84 29.60 -3.02
C PRO A 224 22.41 30.12 -3.19
N LYS A 225 22.22 31.19 -3.98
CA LYS A 225 20.91 31.85 -4.16
C LYS A 225 19.82 30.93 -4.71
N ASP A 226 20.21 29.96 -5.53
CA ASP A 226 19.36 29.00 -6.22
C ASP A 226 19.23 27.66 -5.47
N PHE A 227 19.80 27.54 -4.27
CA PHE A 227 19.86 26.28 -3.53
C PHE A 227 18.48 25.69 -3.20
N PHE A 228 17.49 26.57 -2.99
CA PHE A 228 16.09 26.25 -2.70
C PHE A 228 15.16 26.46 -3.91
N ASP A 229 15.71 26.66 -5.10
CA ASP A 229 14.91 26.87 -6.31
C ASP A 229 14.67 25.53 -7.02
N PRO A 230 13.42 25.19 -7.40
CA PRO A 230 13.14 23.94 -8.11
C PRO A 230 13.47 24.01 -9.62
N GLY A 231 14.17 25.05 -10.08
CA GLY A 231 14.27 25.48 -11.49
C GLY A 231 15.04 24.58 -12.48
N SER A 232 15.34 23.32 -12.15
CA SER A 232 16.13 22.42 -13.00
C SER A 232 15.34 21.41 -13.82
N ASP A 233 14.02 21.26 -13.64
CA ASP A 233 13.23 20.17 -14.22
C ASP A 233 12.23 20.59 -15.33
N GLY A 234 12.05 21.89 -15.56
CA GLY A 234 11.28 22.41 -16.70
C GLY A 234 9.76 22.17 -16.64
N GLN A 235 9.19 21.78 -15.50
CA GLN A 235 7.74 21.54 -15.39
C GLN A 235 6.93 22.83 -15.13
N ASN A 236 5.82 22.98 -15.86
CA ASN A 236 4.89 24.10 -15.70
C ASN A 236 4.14 23.99 -14.37
N ARG A 237 4.36 24.98 -13.51
CA ARG A 237 3.74 25.09 -12.19
C ARG A 237 2.31 25.58 -12.35
N ILE A 238 1.36 24.66 -12.31
CA ILE A 238 -0.04 25.01 -12.09
C ILE A 238 -0.35 24.62 -10.66
N MET A 239 -0.40 25.62 -9.79
CA MET A 239 -1.04 25.52 -8.49
C MET A 239 -2.49 25.09 -8.65
N GLN A 240 -2.74 23.80 -8.52
CA GLN A 240 -4.13 23.34 -8.47
C GLN A 240 -4.65 23.54 -7.05
N LYS A 241 -5.82 24.17 -6.96
CA LYS A 241 -6.59 24.20 -5.72
C LYS A 241 -6.78 22.75 -5.27
N ARG A 242 -6.54 22.49 -3.98
CA ARG A 242 -6.79 21.24 -3.24
C ARG A 242 -7.68 20.28 -4.03
N THR A 243 -7.14 19.13 -4.46
CA THR A 243 -7.97 18.06 -5.02
C THR A 243 -8.98 17.64 -3.96
N PRO A 244 -10.27 18.00 -4.08
CA PRO A 244 -11.24 17.72 -3.03
C PRO A 244 -11.40 16.19 -2.92
N GLY A 245 -11.51 15.68 -1.70
CA GLY A 245 -11.84 14.27 -1.47
C GLY A 245 -10.65 13.31 -1.35
N VAL A 246 -9.40 13.76 -1.49
CA VAL A 246 -8.22 12.92 -1.18
C VAL A 246 -7.99 12.89 0.35
N PRO A 247 -8.12 11.73 1.02
CA PRO A 247 -7.87 11.63 2.46
C PRO A 247 -6.38 11.81 2.77
N SER A 248 -6.02 12.71 3.68
CA SER A 248 -4.61 12.99 3.99
C SER A 248 -3.86 11.77 4.53
N GLY A 249 -4.53 10.93 5.33
CA GLY A 249 -3.95 9.70 5.85
C GLY A 249 -3.55 8.73 4.75
N LEU A 250 -4.31 8.66 3.65
CA LEU A 250 -3.97 7.83 2.50
C LEU A 250 -2.70 8.35 1.80
N VAL A 251 -2.55 9.67 1.70
CA VAL A 251 -1.34 10.29 1.13
C VAL A 251 -0.12 10.06 2.01
N THR A 252 -0.27 10.20 3.33
CA THR A 252 0.77 9.86 4.30
C THR A 252 1.21 8.41 4.13
N ASP A 253 0.26 7.47 4.10
CA ASP A 253 0.55 6.03 3.97
C ASP A 253 1.32 5.74 2.67
N TYR A 254 0.84 6.21 1.51
CA TYR A 254 1.51 6.05 0.21
C TYR A 254 2.91 6.67 0.17
N SER A 255 3.04 7.92 0.63
CA SER A 255 4.31 8.64 0.62
C SER A 255 5.35 7.98 1.52
N THR A 256 4.94 7.58 2.72
CA THR A 256 5.83 6.96 3.72
C THR A 256 6.18 5.52 3.34
N SER A 257 5.36 4.89 2.51
CA SER A 257 5.59 3.60 1.85
C SER A 257 6.44 3.66 0.58
N LEU A 258 7.04 4.80 0.23
CA LEU A 258 7.86 4.94 -0.99
C LEU A 258 7.07 4.60 -2.28
N LEU A 259 5.76 4.87 -2.29
CA LEU A 259 4.89 4.71 -3.47
C LEU A 259 4.51 6.04 -4.13
N GLY A 260 5.03 7.15 -3.59
CA GLY A 260 4.76 8.49 -4.12
C GLY A 260 3.34 8.94 -3.79
N SER A 261 2.57 9.28 -4.82
CA SER A 261 1.22 9.81 -4.67
C SER A 261 0.15 8.78 -5.02
N PRO A 262 -0.93 8.68 -4.22
CA PRO A 262 -2.05 7.84 -4.57
C PRO A 262 -2.96 8.47 -5.64
N VAL A 263 -2.78 9.76 -5.97
CA VAL A 263 -3.69 10.50 -6.86
C VAL A 263 -3.48 10.10 -8.31
N LYS A 264 -4.55 9.63 -8.95
CA LYS A 264 -4.54 9.23 -10.36
C LYS A 264 -5.74 9.83 -11.08
N ASN A 265 -5.56 10.18 -12.35
CA ASN A 265 -6.68 10.61 -13.19
C ASN A 265 -7.38 9.37 -13.75
N VAL A 266 -8.55 9.05 -13.21
CA VAL A 266 -9.27 7.83 -13.57
C VAL A 266 -10.47 8.17 -14.45
N SER A 267 -10.59 7.47 -15.58
CA SER A 267 -11.77 7.49 -16.44
C SER A 267 -12.17 6.07 -16.82
N VAL A 268 -13.47 5.78 -16.79
CA VAL A 268 -14.04 4.50 -17.23
C VAL A 268 -13.65 4.16 -18.67
N ASP A 269 -13.50 5.17 -19.53
CA ASP A 269 -13.16 4.99 -20.94
C ASP A 269 -11.67 4.63 -21.16
N ALA A 270 -10.82 4.85 -20.14
CA ALA A 270 -9.42 4.47 -20.19
C ALA A 270 -9.20 3.00 -19.80
N LEU A 271 -10.18 2.36 -19.16
CA LEU A 271 -10.06 0.98 -18.69
C LEU A 271 -10.11 0.00 -19.87
N LYS A 272 -9.20 -0.95 -19.88
CA LYS A 272 -9.11 -2.01 -20.90
C LYS A 272 -9.32 -3.35 -20.24
N SER A 273 -9.83 -4.34 -20.97
CA SER A 273 -9.96 -5.68 -20.41
C SER A 273 -9.50 -6.75 -21.39
N ILE A 274 -8.88 -7.80 -20.86
CA ILE A 274 -8.58 -9.04 -21.57
C ILE A 274 -9.48 -10.14 -21.01
N ARG A 275 -10.10 -10.91 -21.89
CA ARG A 275 -11.01 -12.00 -21.56
C ARG A 275 -10.47 -13.31 -22.14
N PRO A 276 -10.17 -14.34 -21.33
CA PRO A 276 -9.76 -15.62 -21.87
C PRO A 276 -10.92 -16.28 -22.63
N VAL A 277 -10.60 -16.88 -23.78
CA VAL A 277 -11.59 -17.54 -24.64
C VAL A 277 -12.20 -18.75 -23.94
N ASP A 278 -11.39 -19.50 -23.19
CA ASP A 278 -11.79 -20.77 -22.59
C ASP A 278 -12.59 -20.60 -21.30
N LEU A 279 -12.51 -19.44 -20.64
CA LEU A 279 -13.32 -19.13 -19.45
C LEU A 279 -13.84 -17.69 -19.49
N PRO A 280 -14.85 -17.41 -20.33
CA PRO A 280 -15.31 -16.05 -20.60
C PRO A 280 -15.89 -15.33 -19.37
N GLN A 281 -16.14 -16.00 -18.26
CA GLN A 281 -16.57 -15.35 -17.02
C GLN A 281 -15.49 -14.47 -16.37
N LEU A 282 -14.23 -14.60 -16.82
CA LEU A 282 -13.11 -13.84 -16.28
C LEU A 282 -12.81 -12.59 -17.11
N TYR A 283 -12.50 -11.49 -16.43
CA TYR A 283 -11.95 -10.29 -17.04
C TYR A 283 -10.70 -9.87 -16.29
N TRP A 284 -9.57 -9.81 -17.00
CA TRP A 284 -8.37 -9.14 -16.53
C TRP A 284 -8.50 -7.66 -16.89
N LEU A 285 -8.94 -6.86 -15.93
CA LEU A 285 -9.19 -5.44 -16.12
C LEU A 285 -7.90 -4.66 -15.89
N ILE A 286 -7.39 -4.03 -16.94
CA ILE A 286 -6.21 -3.19 -16.92
C ILE A 286 -6.64 -1.76 -16.57
N ILE A 287 -6.22 -1.31 -15.39
CA ILE A 287 -6.62 -0.02 -14.83
C ILE A 287 -5.48 1.02 -14.82
N ASP A 288 -4.23 0.56 -14.87
CA ASP A 288 -3.04 1.37 -15.14
C ASP A 288 -2.06 0.55 -16.01
N ASP A 289 -1.72 1.07 -17.19
CA ASP A 289 -0.73 0.49 -18.10
C ASP A 289 0.39 1.48 -18.47
N SER A 290 0.63 2.47 -17.61
CA SER A 290 1.69 3.46 -17.81
C SER A 290 3.11 2.87 -17.73
N HIS A 291 3.28 1.70 -17.11
CA HIS A 291 4.51 0.91 -17.06
C HIS A 291 4.22 -0.59 -16.92
N ASP A 292 5.25 -1.44 -17.05
CA ASP A 292 5.10 -2.91 -17.02
C ASP A 292 4.50 -3.42 -15.68
N LEU A 293 4.83 -2.76 -14.56
CA LEU A 293 4.25 -3.00 -13.22
C LEU A 293 2.93 -2.26 -12.96
N GLY A 294 2.24 -1.72 -13.98
CA GLY A 294 0.94 -1.08 -13.80
C GLY A 294 -0.12 -2.07 -13.26
N PHE A 295 -1.22 -1.56 -12.72
CA PHE A 295 -2.22 -2.31 -11.97
C PHE A 295 -3.29 -2.98 -12.83
N LYS A 296 -3.65 -4.21 -12.46
CA LYS A 296 -4.75 -4.98 -13.04
C LYS A 296 -5.60 -5.63 -11.95
N GLN A 297 -6.89 -5.79 -12.21
CA GLN A 297 -7.82 -6.46 -11.31
C GLN A 297 -8.42 -7.68 -12.02
N LEU A 298 -8.69 -8.75 -11.28
CA LEU A 298 -9.52 -9.85 -11.78
C LEU A 298 -10.98 -9.59 -11.43
N ILE A 299 -11.83 -9.53 -12.46
CA ILE A 299 -13.29 -9.53 -12.30
C ILE A 299 -13.80 -10.94 -12.63
N ILE A 300 -14.59 -11.51 -11.72
CA ILE A 300 -15.19 -12.83 -11.88
C ILE A 300 -16.70 -12.66 -11.96
N GLU A 301 -17.28 -12.99 -13.12
CA GLU A 301 -18.72 -12.95 -13.36
C GLU A 301 -19.37 -14.31 -13.04
N PHE A 302 -20.22 -14.33 -12.02
CA PHE A 302 -21.15 -15.43 -11.73
C PHE A 302 -22.57 -15.07 -12.23
N GLU A 303 -23.50 -16.01 -12.16
CA GLU A 303 -24.88 -15.84 -12.65
C GLU A 303 -25.55 -14.59 -12.09
N ASN A 304 -25.50 -14.35 -10.78
CA ASN A 304 -26.13 -13.19 -10.13
C ASN A 304 -25.12 -12.23 -9.48
N GLU A 305 -23.87 -12.66 -9.34
CA GLU A 305 -22.85 -12.02 -8.54
C GLU A 305 -21.65 -11.58 -9.39
N VAL A 306 -20.93 -10.56 -8.91
CA VAL A 306 -19.63 -10.16 -9.46
C VAL A 306 -18.66 -10.01 -8.31
N ILE A 307 -17.51 -10.66 -8.44
CA ILE A 307 -16.37 -10.53 -7.53
C ILE A 307 -15.30 -9.67 -8.20
N VAL A 308 -14.80 -8.66 -7.47
CA VAL A 308 -13.63 -7.87 -7.86
C VAL A 308 -12.47 -8.32 -6.98
N CYS A 309 -11.36 -8.76 -7.57
CA CYS A 309 -10.14 -9.07 -6.83
C CYS A 309 -9.18 -7.88 -6.90
N ASP A 310 -8.63 -7.50 -5.75
CA ASP A 310 -7.95 -6.21 -5.48
C ASP A 310 -8.82 -4.97 -5.69
N ALA A 311 -8.45 -3.88 -5.03
CA ALA A 311 -9.11 -2.59 -5.05
C ALA A 311 -8.11 -1.46 -4.71
N PRO A 312 -7.24 -1.06 -5.67
CA PRO A 312 -6.41 0.12 -5.49
C PRO A 312 -7.26 1.39 -5.30
N PRO A 313 -6.72 2.44 -4.63
CA PRO A 313 -7.47 3.65 -4.33
C PRO A 313 -7.80 4.44 -5.61
N PHE A 314 -8.93 5.14 -5.63
CA PHE A 314 -9.41 6.00 -6.74
C PHE A 314 -9.96 5.29 -7.99
N TRP A 315 -9.70 4.01 -8.22
CA TRP A 315 -10.27 3.30 -9.38
C TRP A 315 -11.66 2.70 -9.15
N SER A 316 -12.10 2.54 -7.89
CA SER A 316 -13.31 1.81 -7.51
C SER A 316 -14.56 2.26 -8.27
N GLU A 317 -14.81 3.57 -8.38
CA GLU A 317 -16.00 4.11 -9.05
C GLU A 317 -16.00 3.80 -10.56
N ALA A 318 -14.88 4.04 -11.24
CA ALA A 318 -14.75 3.77 -12.67
C ALA A 318 -14.84 2.26 -12.97
N VAL A 319 -14.28 1.42 -12.11
CA VAL A 319 -14.37 -0.04 -12.22
C VAL A 319 -15.81 -0.50 -12.02
N MET A 320 -16.52 0.00 -11.00
CA MET A 320 -17.94 -0.31 -10.79
C MET A 320 -18.81 0.16 -11.95
N GLU A 321 -18.53 1.34 -12.53
CA GLU A 321 -19.21 1.83 -13.72
C GLU A 321 -18.93 0.95 -14.94
N TRP A 322 -17.67 0.54 -15.14
CA TRP A 322 -17.28 -0.37 -16.20
C TRP A 322 -18.00 -1.72 -16.10
N ILE A 323 -18.05 -2.31 -14.89
CA ILE A 323 -18.76 -3.56 -14.62
C ILE A 323 -20.24 -3.40 -14.94
N LYS A 324 -20.86 -2.30 -14.52
CA LYS A 324 -22.27 -2.04 -14.82
C LYS A 324 -22.54 -1.90 -16.32
N LYS A 325 -21.66 -1.22 -17.08
CA LYS A 325 -21.80 -1.03 -18.54
C LYS A 325 -21.53 -2.32 -19.33
N THR A 326 -20.52 -3.09 -18.93
CA THR A 326 -20.02 -4.24 -19.70
C THR A 326 -20.69 -5.55 -19.30
N ILE A 327 -20.88 -5.77 -18.00
CA ILE A 327 -21.42 -7.02 -17.43
C ILE A 327 -22.92 -6.86 -17.10
N GLY A 328 -23.40 -5.64 -16.84
CA GLY A 328 -24.80 -5.38 -16.52
C GLY A 328 -25.20 -5.77 -15.09
N LYS A 329 -24.22 -6.04 -14.23
CA LYS A 329 -24.40 -6.48 -12.83
C LYS A 329 -23.80 -5.48 -11.85
N LYS A 330 -24.15 -5.64 -10.57
CA LYS A 330 -23.50 -4.92 -9.47
C LYS A 330 -22.39 -5.77 -8.89
N VAL A 331 -21.37 -5.11 -8.33
CA VAL A 331 -20.36 -5.79 -7.52
C VAL A 331 -21.01 -6.25 -6.22
N THR A 332 -20.87 -7.54 -5.91
CA THR A 332 -21.42 -8.15 -4.69
C THR A 332 -20.32 -8.49 -3.70
N TYR A 333 -19.10 -8.75 -4.18
CA TYR A 333 -17.94 -9.06 -3.35
C TYR A 333 -16.68 -8.34 -3.83
N VAL A 334 -15.83 -7.97 -2.88
CA VAL A 334 -14.45 -7.54 -3.13
C VAL A 334 -13.51 -8.47 -2.37
N ALA A 335 -12.45 -8.91 -3.02
CA ALA A 335 -11.48 -9.86 -2.50
C ALA A 335 -10.07 -9.28 -2.69
N PRO A 336 -9.59 -8.42 -1.77
CA PRO A 336 -8.21 -7.98 -1.80
C PRO A 336 -7.28 -9.17 -1.59
N THR A 337 -6.22 -9.25 -2.38
CA THR A 337 -5.18 -10.29 -2.24
C THR A 337 -4.53 -10.19 -0.87
N HIS A 338 -4.25 -8.97 -0.41
CA HIS A 338 -3.67 -8.66 0.89
C HIS A 338 -3.92 -7.19 1.29
N HIS A 339 -3.44 -6.81 2.47
CA HIS A 339 -3.72 -5.51 3.06
C HIS A 339 -2.92 -4.32 2.52
N HIS A 340 -1.89 -4.50 1.68
CA HIS A 340 -1.13 -3.37 1.11
C HIS A 340 -2.04 -2.42 0.32
N ARG A 341 -1.68 -1.13 0.32
CA ARG A 341 -2.64 -0.05 0.02
C ARG A 341 -2.97 0.06 -1.46
N ASP A 342 -2.06 -0.36 -2.30
CA ASP A 342 -2.24 -0.53 -3.73
C ASP A 342 -3.12 -1.73 -4.11
N HIS A 343 -3.45 -2.61 -3.16
CA HIS A 343 -4.45 -3.67 -3.33
C HIS A 343 -5.74 -3.42 -2.55
N SER A 344 -5.70 -2.54 -1.55
CA SER A 344 -6.79 -2.37 -0.57
C SER A 344 -7.38 -0.96 -0.46
N GLY A 345 -6.70 0.06 -0.99
CA GLY A 345 -7.01 1.46 -0.73
C GLY A 345 -8.41 1.91 -1.17
N GLY A 346 -9.02 1.21 -2.13
CA GLY A 346 -10.37 1.44 -2.65
C GLY A 346 -11.46 0.56 -2.03
N VAL A 347 -11.12 -0.37 -1.12
CA VAL A 347 -12.09 -1.33 -0.56
C VAL A 347 -13.29 -0.66 0.10
N ALA A 348 -13.09 0.47 0.79
CA ALA A 348 -14.16 1.22 1.43
C ALA A 348 -15.26 1.67 0.46
N ASP A 349 -14.90 1.98 -0.79
CA ASP A 349 -15.86 2.39 -1.82
C ASP A 349 -16.79 1.24 -2.22
N TYR A 350 -16.24 0.04 -2.37
CA TYR A 350 -17.02 -1.16 -2.67
C TYR A 350 -17.94 -1.55 -1.51
N VAL A 351 -17.46 -1.43 -0.25
CA VAL A 351 -18.28 -1.65 0.94
C VAL A 351 -19.44 -0.66 0.99
N HIS A 352 -19.18 0.62 0.74
CA HIS A 352 -20.23 1.64 0.66
C HIS A 352 -21.26 1.29 -0.43
N ALA A 353 -20.81 0.74 -1.56
CA ALA A 353 -21.69 0.27 -2.62
C ALA A 353 -22.48 -1.02 -2.29
N GLY A 354 -22.22 -1.63 -1.12
CA GLY A 354 -22.93 -2.79 -0.59
C GLY A 354 -22.22 -4.13 -0.82
N ALA A 355 -20.97 -4.14 -1.28
CA ALA A 355 -20.19 -5.36 -1.44
C ALA A 355 -19.71 -5.92 -0.09
N LYS A 356 -19.57 -7.24 -0.01
CA LYS A 356 -18.95 -7.92 1.14
C LYS A 356 -17.47 -8.22 0.85
N LEU A 357 -16.64 -8.28 1.89
CA LEU A 357 -15.24 -8.64 1.79
C LEU A 357 -15.06 -10.15 1.87
N ILE A 358 -14.27 -10.71 0.97
CA ILE A 358 -13.76 -12.09 1.06
C ILE A 358 -12.31 -12.01 1.55
N ILE A 359 -12.05 -12.45 2.78
CA ILE A 359 -10.75 -12.29 3.45
C ILE A 359 -10.39 -13.51 4.31
N PRO A 360 -9.10 -13.74 4.59
CA PRO A 360 -8.70 -14.70 5.61
C PRO A 360 -9.29 -14.34 6.99
N GLU A 361 -9.69 -15.36 7.76
CA GLU A 361 -10.27 -15.22 9.09
C GLU A 361 -9.36 -14.44 10.04
N MET A 362 -8.04 -14.62 9.91
CA MET A 362 -7.04 -13.90 10.71
C MET A 362 -7.10 -12.37 10.51
N ALA A 363 -7.55 -11.91 9.34
CA ALA A 363 -7.52 -10.50 8.94
C ALA A 363 -8.77 -9.71 9.37
N VAL A 364 -9.79 -10.37 9.94
CA VAL A 364 -11.06 -9.74 10.32
C VAL A 364 -10.86 -8.50 11.19
N ASP A 365 -9.96 -8.55 12.17
CA ASP A 365 -9.70 -7.40 13.06
C ASP A 365 -9.23 -6.16 12.29
N TYR A 366 -8.35 -6.35 11.30
CA TYR A 366 -7.87 -5.27 10.44
C TYR A 366 -9.02 -4.71 9.59
N TRP A 367 -9.76 -5.58 8.91
CA TRP A 367 -10.81 -5.15 7.99
C TRP A 367 -12.07 -4.60 8.69
N SER A 368 -12.24 -4.87 10.00
CA SER A 368 -13.35 -4.37 10.83
C SER A 368 -13.38 -2.85 11.02
N SER A 369 -12.29 -2.15 10.72
CA SER A 369 -12.28 -0.69 10.79
C SER A 369 -12.89 -0.02 9.56
N VAL A 370 -13.11 -0.76 8.46
CA VAL A 370 -13.85 -0.25 7.30
C VAL A 370 -15.34 -0.17 7.70
N PRO A 371 -15.93 1.03 7.78
CA PRO A 371 -17.30 1.18 8.26
C PRO A 371 -18.31 0.41 7.40
N GLY A 372 -19.14 -0.41 8.05
CA GLY A 372 -20.17 -1.20 7.36
C GLY A 372 -19.69 -2.48 6.67
N ALA A 373 -18.41 -2.83 6.81
CA ALA A 373 -17.86 -4.04 6.22
C ALA A 373 -18.58 -5.30 6.75
N GLN A 374 -18.84 -6.23 5.84
CA GLN A 374 -19.36 -7.57 6.13
C GLN A 374 -18.41 -8.58 5.51
N PHE A 375 -18.17 -9.69 6.22
CA PHE A 375 -17.10 -10.62 5.86
C PHE A 375 -17.64 -11.98 5.42
N ILE A 376 -17.00 -12.53 4.40
CA ILE A 376 -16.93 -13.95 4.09
C ILE A 376 -15.50 -14.37 4.42
N THR A 377 -15.36 -15.23 5.42
CA THR A 377 -14.04 -15.61 5.95
C THR A 377 -13.66 -17.03 5.56
N PHE A 378 -12.36 -17.26 5.43
CA PHE A 378 -11.79 -18.57 5.18
C PHE A 378 -10.44 -18.73 5.87
N ASN A 379 -9.91 -19.96 5.90
CA ASN A 379 -8.60 -20.23 6.47
C ASN A 379 -7.90 -21.33 5.66
N GLN A 380 -6.66 -21.67 6.06
CA GLN A 380 -5.79 -22.56 5.29
C GLN A 380 -6.39 -23.95 5.02
N THR A 381 -7.18 -24.46 5.97
CA THR A 381 -7.80 -25.79 5.87
C THR A 381 -9.18 -25.77 5.22
N HIS A 382 -9.84 -24.61 5.21
CA HIS A 382 -11.18 -24.41 4.67
C HIS A 382 -11.17 -23.18 3.75
N PRO A 383 -10.65 -23.32 2.51
CA PRO A 383 -10.71 -22.23 1.54
C PRO A 383 -12.16 -21.87 1.23
N TYR A 384 -12.42 -20.60 0.90
CA TYR A 384 -13.74 -20.20 0.44
C TYR A 384 -13.89 -20.58 -1.03
N VAL A 385 -15.01 -21.23 -1.37
CA VAL A 385 -15.34 -21.62 -2.74
C VAL A 385 -16.64 -20.97 -3.14
N HIS A 386 -16.58 -20.05 -4.11
CA HIS A 386 -17.75 -19.45 -4.72
C HIS A 386 -18.02 -20.09 -6.07
N ARG A 387 -19.26 -20.48 -6.36
CA ARG A 387 -19.58 -21.24 -7.57
C ARG A 387 -21.03 -21.05 -8.03
N ASP A 388 -21.22 -21.17 -9.34
CA ASP A 388 -22.52 -21.28 -9.99
C ASP A 388 -22.54 -22.49 -10.95
N ASN A 389 -23.45 -22.51 -11.93
CA ASN A 389 -23.54 -23.62 -12.88
C ASN A 389 -22.45 -23.60 -13.98
N LYS A 390 -21.61 -22.56 -14.05
CA LYS A 390 -20.62 -22.34 -15.11
C LYS A 390 -19.19 -22.34 -14.58
N ILE A 391 -18.94 -21.72 -13.43
CA ILE A 391 -17.60 -21.45 -12.91
C ILE A 391 -17.52 -21.70 -11.40
N GLN A 392 -16.32 -22.00 -10.92
CA GLN A 392 -15.96 -22.00 -9.50
C GLN A 392 -14.67 -21.20 -9.27
N ALA A 393 -14.63 -20.42 -8.19
CA ALA A 393 -13.47 -19.68 -7.72
C ALA A 393 -13.11 -20.11 -6.30
N TRP A 394 -11.84 -20.46 -6.09
CA TRP A 394 -11.24 -20.91 -4.85
C TRP A 394 -10.34 -19.84 -4.30
N PHE A 395 -10.67 -19.30 -3.13
CA PHE A 395 -9.87 -18.31 -2.41
C PHE A 395 -9.01 -19.02 -1.38
N ASN A 396 -7.68 -18.89 -1.53
CA ASN A 396 -6.71 -19.70 -0.80
C ASN A 396 -5.80 -18.80 0.04
N TRP A 397 -5.51 -19.22 1.26
CA TRP A 397 -4.59 -18.57 2.19
C TRP A 397 -3.77 -19.65 2.91
N ALA A 398 -2.57 -19.30 3.35
CA ALA A 398 -1.73 -20.15 4.19
C ALA A 398 -1.08 -19.31 5.30
N ASP A 399 -0.83 -19.92 6.46
CA ASP A 399 -0.22 -19.24 7.61
C ASP A 399 1.20 -18.74 7.32
N GLN A 400 1.89 -19.39 6.38
CA GLN A 400 3.21 -19.00 5.87
C GLN A 400 3.04 -18.38 4.48
N ALA A 401 2.22 -17.33 4.40
CA ALA A 401 1.96 -16.64 3.15
C ALA A 401 3.23 -15.93 2.64
N PRO A 402 3.49 -15.97 1.32
CA PRO A 402 4.76 -15.54 0.72
C PRO A 402 5.03 -14.03 0.78
N HIS A 403 4.01 -13.18 0.79
CA HIS A 403 4.19 -11.74 0.58
C HIS A 403 3.78 -10.89 1.80
N ALA A 404 2.57 -11.11 2.31
CA ALA A 404 2.03 -10.45 3.50
C ALA A 404 1.27 -11.48 4.34
N ALA A 405 1.08 -11.23 5.63
CA ALA A 405 0.46 -12.21 6.53
C ALA A 405 -0.97 -12.63 6.13
N ASP A 406 -1.75 -11.77 5.46
CA ASP A 406 -3.07 -12.09 4.91
C ASP A 406 -3.05 -12.37 3.41
N TRP A 407 -1.88 -12.59 2.81
CA TRP A 407 -1.79 -12.75 1.38
C TRP A 407 -2.51 -14.01 0.89
N THR A 408 -3.29 -13.82 -0.18
CA THR A 408 -4.15 -14.83 -0.78
C THR A 408 -3.97 -14.88 -2.29
N TYR A 409 -4.29 -16.03 -2.86
CA TYR A 409 -4.41 -16.20 -4.30
C TYR A 409 -5.73 -16.91 -4.64
N VAL A 410 -6.25 -16.63 -5.84
CA VAL A 410 -7.53 -17.15 -6.30
C VAL A 410 -7.31 -18.08 -7.48
N MET A 411 -7.79 -19.32 -7.39
CA MET A 411 -7.83 -20.24 -8.53
C MET A 411 -9.25 -20.30 -9.08
N VAL A 412 -9.39 -20.28 -10.42
CA VAL A 412 -10.68 -20.24 -11.10
C VAL A 412 -10.71 -21.25 -12.24
N THR A 413 -11.79 -22.02 -12.30
CA THR A 413 -12.06 -23.02 -13.35
C THR A 413 -13.53 -23.01 -13.74
N GLU A 414 -13.89 -23.72 -14.81
CA GLU A 414 -15.28 -24.12 -15.01
C GLU A 414 -15.81 -24.93 -13.81
N GLN A 415 -17.14 -25.02 -13.68
CA GLN A 415 -17.80 -25.65 -12.53
C GLN A 415 -17.47 -27.13 -12.34
N CYS A 416 -17.26 -27.87 -13.43
CA CYS A 416 -16.92 -29.29 -13.42
C CYS A 416 -15.71 -29.54 -14.33
N PRO A 417 -14.50 -29.12 -13.92
CA PRO A 417 -13.32 -29.25 -14.75
C PRO A 417 -12.96 -30.73 -14.91
N ASN A 418 -12.36 -31.04 -16.04
CA ASN A 418 -11.68 -32.28 -16.33
C ASN A 418 -10.18 -31.98 -16.53
N LYS A 419 -9.38 -33.02 -16.80
CA LYS A 419 -7.92 -32.91 -16.96
C LYS A 419 -7.47 -31.92 -18.05
N ASP A 420 -8.31 -31.65 -19.05
CA ASP A 420 -8.01 -30.79 -20.20
C ASP A 420 -8.63 -29.39 -20.02
N SER A 421 -9.33 -29.13 -18.92
CA SER A 421 -9.99 -27.86 -18.66
C SER A 421 -8.98 -26.75 -18.36
N PRO A 422 -9.24 -25.52 -18.81
CA PRO A 422 -8.39 -24.38 -18.49
C PRO A 422 -8.45 -24.06 -17.00
N ILE A 423 -7.33 -23.62 -16.45
CA ILE A 423 -7.19 -23.21 -15.05
C ILE A 423 -6.55 -21.83 -15.03
N PHE A 424 -7.21 -20.88 -14.38
CA PHE A 424 -6.71 -19.53 -14.22
C PHE A 424 -6.39 -19.26 -12.75
N VAL A 425 -5.34 -18.49 -12.50
CA VAL A 425 -4.91 -18.14 -11.15
C VAL A 425 -4.66 -16.64 -11.08
N PHE A 426 -5.17 -15.98 -10.06
CA PHE A 426 -4.93 -14.58 -9.76
C PHE A 426 -4.13 -14.45 -8.47
N GLU A 427 -3.11 -13.61 -8.51
CA GLU A 427 -2.15 -13.35 -7.44
C GLU A 427 -1.57 -11.94 -7.61
N ALA A 428 -0.95 -11.44 -6.54
CA ALA A 428 -0.22 -10.18 -6.54
C ALA A 428 1.11 -10.36 -5.80
N ASP A 429 2.14 -9.62 -6.21
CA ASP A 429 3.37 -9.35 -5.45
C ASP A 429 4.20 -10.55 -4.99
N THR A 430 3.92 -11.75 -5.52
CA THR A 430 4.76 -12.94 -5.33
C THR A 430 5.55 -13.29 -6.57
N TRP A 431 5.00 -12.97 -7.74
CA TRP A 431 5.64 -13.13 -9.02
C TRP A 431 5.22 -12.03 -10.00
N GLU A 432 6.19 -11.29 -10.52
CA GLU A 432 6.00 -10.32 -11.59
C GLU A 432 5.85 -11.05 -12.93
N ALA A 433 4.73 -11.77 -13.08
CA ALA A 433 4.57 -12.75 -14.14
C ALA A 433 4.73 -12.12 -15.53
N GLY A 434 5.47 -12.81 -16.40
CA GLY A 434 5.71 -12.35 -17.78
C GLY A 434 6.68 -11.18 -17.90
N LEU A 435 7.33 -10.76 -16.81
CA LEU A 435 8.43 -9.79 -16.82
C LEU A 435 9.79 -10.48 -16.63
N GLY A 436 10.87 -9.68 -16.63
CA GLY A 436 12.23 -10.18 -16.41
C GLY A 436 12.41 -10.80 -15.03
N VAL A 437 13.13 -11.92 -14.96
CA VAL A 437 13.39 -12.66 -13.70
C VAL A 437 14.12 -11.82 -12.64
N ASP A 438 14.86 -10.80 -13.09
CA ASP A 438 15.59 -9.83 -12.30
C ASP A 438 14.70 -8.83 -11.56
N LEU A 439 13.45 -8.69 -11.99
CA LEU A 439 12.45 -7.82 -11.36
C LEU A 439 11.71 -8.47 -10.21
N GLY A 440 11.81 -9.78 -10.02
CA GLY A 440 11.03 -10.45 -8.99
C GLY A 440 11.83 -11.11 -7.87
N ASN A 441 11.16 -11.26 -6.73
CA ASN A 441 11.75 -11.84 -5.53
C ASN A 441 11.76 -13.38 -5.61
N GLN A 442 12.94 -13.95 -5.85
CA GLN A 442 13.12 -15.41 -5.96
C GLN A 442 12.69 -16.19 -4.72
N GLN A 443 12.76 -15.59 -3.52
CA GLN A 443 12.30 -16.23 -2.29
C GLN A 443 10.77 -16.35 -2.28
N GLN A 444 10.06 -15.25 -2.57
CA GLN A 444 8.59 -15.21 -2.56
C GLN A 444 8.02 -16.10 -3.68
N MET A 445 8.63 -16.05 -4.87
CA MET A 445 8.34 -16.98 -5.97
C MET A 445 8.42 -18.44 -5.53
N ARG A 446 9.47 -18.80 -4.79
CA ARG A 446 9.66 -20.17 -4.29
C ARG A 446 8.66 -20.54 -3.20
N GLN A 447 8.38 -19.63 -2.27
CA GLN A 447 7.38 -19.84 -1.21
C GLN A 447 5.98 -20.04 -1.78
N TRP A 448 5.62 -19.30 -2.83
CA TRP A 448 4.36 -19.53 -3.52
C TRP A 448 4.34 -20.87 -4.27
N LEU A 449 5.45 -21.30 -4.86
CA LEU A 449 5.58 -22.66 -5.41
C LEU A 449 5.44 -23.76 -4.35
N ASP A 450 5.97 -23.56 -3.15
CA ASP A 450 5.76 -24.47 -2.02
C ASP A 450 4.26 -24.58 -1.68
N GLN A 451 3.53 -23.45 -1.63
CA GLN A 451 2.09 -23.43 -1.37
C GLN A 451 1.26 -24.08 -2.49
N THR A 452 1.56 -23.78 -3.75
CA THR A 452 0.83 -24.33 -4.91
C THR A 452 1.10 -25.84 -5.11
N LEU A 453 2.30 -26.30 -4.74
CA LEU A 453 2.64 -27.72 -4.68
C LEU A 453 1.74 -28.45 -3.68
N ASP A 454 1.62 -27.92 -2.46
CA ASP A 454 0.77 -28.48 -1.40
C ASP A 454 -0.72 -28.48 -1.79
N ASP A 455 -1.16 -27.44 -2.49
CA ASP A 455 -2.53 -27.30 -3.00
C ASP A 455 -2.80 -28.19 -4.22
N GLY A 456 -1.76 -28.69 -4.90
CA GLY A 456 -1.88 -29.56 -6.06
C GLY A 456 -2.24 -28.80 -7.35
N LEU A 457 -1.77 -27.56 -7.50
CA LEU A 457 -2.06 -26.72 -8.66
C LEU A 457 -1.38 -27.27 -9.94
N PRO A 458 -2.10 -27.49 -11.05
CA PRO A 458 -1.50 -27.97 -12.30
C PRO A 458 -0.50 -27.00 -12.93
N ARG A 459 0.56 -27.55 -13.55
CA ARG A 459 1.60 -26.76 -14.25
C ARG A 459 1.04 -25.96 -15.43
N SER A 460 -0.05 -26.44 -16.02
CA SER A 460 -0.77 -25.79 -17.12
C SER A 460 -1.61 -24.57 -16.69
N ALA A 461 -1.67 -24.24 -15.40
CA ALA A 461 -2.39 -23.07 -14.92
C ALA A 461 -1.85 -21.78 -15.56
N THR A 462 -2.78 -20.90 -15.94
CA THR A 462 -2.47 -19.57 -16.47
C THR A 462 -2.61 -18.54 -15.36
N VAL A 463 -1.52 -17.85 -15.03
CA VAL A 463 -1.48 -16.79 -14.03
C VAL A 463 -1.89 -15.47 -14.67
N MET A 464 -2.77 -14.74 -13.98
CA MET A 464 -3.31 -13.44 -14.33
C MET A 464 -2.95 -12.51 -13.16
N PRO A 465 -1.75 -11.89 -13.15
CA PRO A 465 -1.28 -11.18 -11.96
C PRO A 465 -1.87 -9.76 -11.86
N THR A 466 -1.81 -9.14 -10.68
CA THR A 466 -2.05 -7.70 -10.51
C THR A 466 -0.95 -6.87 -11.19
N HIS A 467 0.32 -7.28 -11.02
CA HIS A 467 1.48 -6.66 -11.64
C HIS A 467 2.11 -7.58 -12.69
N GLY A 468 2.46 -7.05 -13.87
CA GLY A 468 3.00 -7.86 -14.97
C GLY A 468 1.96 -8.25 -16.03
N LYS A 469 2.08 -9.46 -16.58
CA LYS A 469 1.41 -9.96 -17.79
C LYS A 469 0.90 -11.39 -17.59
N ILE A 470 -0.22 -11.71 -18.24
CA ILE A 470 -0.80 -13.08 -18.22
C ILE A 470 0.23 -14.09 -18.72
N THR A 471 0.54 -15.09 -17.90
CA THR A 471 1.68 -16.00 -18.12
C THR A 471 1.41 -17.41 -17.57
N PRO A 472 1.85 -18.49 -18.23
CA PRO A 472 1.74 -19.84 -17.68
C PRO A 472 2.60 -20.04 -16.42
N LEU A 473 2.08 -20.76 -15.41
CA LEU A 473 2.81 -21.15 -14.20
C LEU A 473 4.10 -21.91 -14.52
N GLU A 474 4.12 -22.67 -15.62
CA GLU A 474 5.32 -23.35 -16.10
C GLU A 474 6.54 -22.41 -16.26
N GLN A 475 6.32 -21.14 -16.61
CA GLN A 475 7.42 -20.17 -16.67
C GLN A 475 8.03 -19.94 -15.27
N LEU A 476 7.23 -19.75 -14.23
CA LEU A 476 7.69 -19.60 -12.84
C LEU A 476 8.51 -20.83 -12.39
N ILE A 477 8.00 -22.03 -12.69
CA ILE A 477 8.67 -23.30 -12.37
C ILE A 477 10.04 -23.38 -13.06
N ASN A 478 10.11 -22.97 -14.33
CA ASN A 478 11.33 -23.03 -15.12
C ASN A 478 12.37 -22.00 -14.67
N ILE A 479 11.98 -20.74 -14.37
CA ILE A 479 12.93 -19.70 -13.95
C ILE A 479 13.51 -19.98 -12.55
N THR A 480 12.75 -20.63 -11.68
CA THR A 480 13.19 -21.02 -10.33
C THR A 480 13.89 -22.38 -10.30
N ALA A 481 13.87 -23.14 -11.40
CA ALA A 481 14.28 -24.54 -11.48
C ALA A 481 13.65 -25.41 -10.37
N TYR A 482 12.41 -25.07 -9.96
CA TYR A 482 11.74 -25.74 -8.85
C TYR A 482 11.26 -27.15 -9.27
N PRO A 483 11.52 -28.20 -8.47
CA PRO A 483 11.07 -29.55 -8.79
C PRO A 483 9.55 -29.68 -8.58
N TYR A 484 8.79 -29.42 -9.64
CA TYR A 484 7.33 -29.40 -9.61
C TYR A 484 6.73 -30.57 -10.41
N PRO A 485 5.89 -31.45 -9.81
CA PRO A 485 5.29 -32.59 -10.51
C PRO A 485 4.27 -32.18 -11.59
N ASP A 486 4.06 -33.03 -12.59
CA ASP A 486 3.01 -32.84 -13.61
C ASP A 486 1.62 -33.18 -13.03
N PHE A 487 1.10 -32.29 -12.19
CA PHE A 487 -0.27 -32.38 -11.67
C PHE A 487 -1.31 -32.10 -12.76
N ASP A 488 -2.45 -32.77 -12.64
CA ASP A 488 -3.70 -32.39 -13.29
C ASP A 488 -4.72 -31.93 -12.22
N ILE A 489 -5.88 -31.44 -12.67
CA ILE A 489 -6.90 -30.88 -11.77
C ILE A 489 -7.43 -31.89 -10.73
N SER A 490 -7.26 -33.20 -10.92
CA SER A 490 -7.63 -34.21 -9.91
C SER A 490 -6.74 -34.15 -8.66
N ARG A 491 -5.58 -33.51 -8.74
CA ARG A 491 -4.69 -33.29 -7.60
C ARG A 491 -5.07 -32.07 -6.78
N TRP A 492 -5.68 -31.07 -7.40
CA TRP A 492 -6.12 -29.85 -6.71
C TRP A 492 -6.95 -30.20 -5.47
N ARG A 493 -6.41 -29.87 -4.29
CA ARG A 493 -7.01 -30.09 -2.98
C ARG A 493 -7.61 -31.50 -2.84
N LYS A 494 -6.90 -32.53 -3.33
CA LYS A 494 -7.34 -33.95 -3.34
C LYS A 494 -8.61 -34.20 -4.16
N GLY A 495 -8.75 -33.52 -5.30
CA GLY A 495 -9.84 -33.68 -6.25
C GLY A 495 -11.08 -32.86 -5.94
N ALA A 496 -10.97 -31.86 -5.05
CA ALA A 496 -12.12 -31.13 -4.53
C ALA A 496 -12.83 -30.23 -5.56
N ALA A 497 -12.16 -29.90 -6.68
CA ALA A 497 -12.76 -29.15 -7.78
C ALA A 497 -13.61 -30.02 -8.72
N LEU A 498 -13.45 -31.35 -8.70
CA LEU A 498 -14.16 -32.26 -9.60
C LEU A 498 -15.62 -32.43 -9.18
N CYS A 499 -16.51 -32.53 -10.16
CA CYS A 499 -17.89 -32.94 -9.91
C CYS A 499 -17.95 -34.46 -9.68
N ASN A 500 -18.65 -34.90 -8.64
CA ASN A 500 -18.86 -36.33 -8.37
C ASN A 500 -19.62 -36.98 -9.52
N GLU A 501 -19.09 -38.07 -10.11
CA GLU A 501 -19.77 -38.86 -11.14
C GLU A 501 -21.12 -39.47 -10.67
N SER A 502 -21.36 -39.54 -9.36
CA SER A 502 -22.53 -40.19 -8.76
C SER A 502 -23.80 -39.36 -8.71
N SER A 503 -23.76 -38.04 -8.97
CA SER A 503 -24.96 -37.19 -8.95
C SER A 503 -25.68 -37.11 -10.32
N VAL A 504 -25.02 -37.48 -11.41
CA VAL A 504 -25.59 -37.42 -12.77
C VAL A 504 -26.53 -38.60 -13.07
N LYS A 505 -26.43 -39.71 -12.33
CA LYS A 505 -27.26 -40.92 -12.54
C LYS A 505 -28.60 -40.91 -11.82
N LYS A 506 -28.95 -39.90 -11.01
CA LYS A 506 -30.22 -39.88 -10.26
C LYS A 506 -31.38 -39.14 -10.92
N ASN A 507 -31.19 -38.56 -12.12
CA ASN A 507 -32.27 -37.87 -12.85
C ASN A 507 -32.64 -38.54 -14.19
N LYS A 508 -32.32 -39.84 -14.34
CA LYS A 508 -32.92 -40.69 -15.37
C LYS A 508 -33.58 -41.84 -14.64
N ASP A 509 -34.91 -41.88 -14.72
CA ASP A 509 -35.85 -42.81 -14.08
C ASP A 509 -36.44 -42.29 -12.76
N ASP A 510 -37.38 -41.35 -12.91
CA ASP A 510 -38.66 -41.33 -12.19
C ASP A 510 -39.74 -40.66 -13.05
#